data_AF-A0A5K4F9B2-F1
#
_entry.id   AF-A0A5K4F9B2-F1
#
_cell.length_a   1.000
_cell.length_b   1.000
_cell.length_c   1.000
_cell.angle_alpha   90.00
_cell.angle_beta   90.00
_cell.angle_gamma   90.00
#
_symmetry.space_group_name_H-M   'P 1'
#
loop_
_entity.id
_entity.type
_entity.pdbx_description
1 polymer ?
#
loop_
_entity_poly.entity_id
_entity_poly.type
_entity_poly.pdbx_seq_one_letter_code
_entity_poly.pdbx_strand_id
1 'polypeptide(L)'
;MSQSNSIDNTNSHSNDSINQTSENQEQLIHSRLGSIVPECDTVKTAYDLCFQEFFPKFLKGHIYETDPCESKLKIYQNCLRDALKKSFNMDLNELDSIRTDAETIRKITSKAK
;
A
#
# COMPACT_ATOMS: atom_id res chain seq x y z
N MET A 1 41.04 -52.02 0.92
CA MET A 1 40.12 -52.61 1.93
C MET A 1 39.21 -51.46 2.36
N SER A 2 38.02 -51.33 1.75
CA SER A 2 36.76 -51.87 2.27
C SER A 2 36.42 -51.28 3.64
N GLN A 3 35.27 -50.70 3.96
CA GLN A 3 33.95 -50.53 3.33
C GLN A 3 33.13 -49.70 4.35
N SER A 4 32.26 -48.80 3.88
CA SER A 4 30.85 -48.64 4.34
C SER A 4 30.56 -48.30 5.82
N ASN A 5 29.57 -47.53 6.25
CA ASN A 5 28.39 -46.83 5.71
C ASN A 5 27.93 -45.87 6.83
N SER A 6 27.16 -44.83 6.52
CA SER A 6 25.79 -44.65 7.04
C SER A 6 25.26 -43.27 6.64
N ILE A 7 24.21 -43.32 5.84
CA ILE A 7 23.36 -42.20 5.44
C ILE A 7 22.30 -42.06 6.54
N ASP A 8 22.15 -40.86 7.09
CA ASP A 8 20.89 -40.43 7.69
C ASP A 8 20.51 -39.10 7.06
N ASN A 9 19.59 -39.18 6.11
CA ASN A 9 19.07 -38.06 5.35
C ASN A 9 17.63 -37.84 5.83
N THR A 10 17.48 -37.02 6.87
CA THR A 10 16.17 -36.56 7.35
C THR A 10 16.34 -35.16 7.91
N ASN A 11 15.89 -34.14 7.18
CA ASN A 11 15.13 -33.04 7.80
C ASN A 11 14.54 -32.03 6.82
N SER A 12 13.23 -31.83 6.99
CA SER A 12 12.50 -30.57 6.96
C SER A 12 12.49 -29.73 5.68
N HIS A 13 11.63 -30.09 4.73
CA HIS A 13 11.02 -29.12 3.80
C HIS A 13 9.59 -28.84 4.24
N SER A 14 9.36 -27.98 5.25
CA SER A 14 7.99 -27.51 5.58
C SER A 14 7.89 -26.21 6.39
N ASN A 15 8.96 -25.64 6.96
CA ASN A 15 8.82 -24.56 7.97
C ASN A 15 9.21 -23.13 7.52
N ASP A 16 9.68 -22.89 6.30
CA ASP A 16 10.19 -21.56 5.91
C ASP A 16 9.11 -20.53 5.56
N SER A 17 7.92 -20.95 5.12
CA SER A 17 6.91 -20.01 4.62
C SER A 17 6.17 -19.23 5.72
N ILE A 18 6.15 -19.73 6.95
CA ILE A 18 5.45 -19.09 8.07
C ILE A 18 6.31 -17.97 8.67
N ASN A 19 7.63 -18.16 8.77
CA ASN A 19 8.55 -17.15 9.30
C ASN A 19 8.78 -15.98 8.33
N GLN A 20 8.84 -16.25 7.01
CA GLN A 20 9.03 -15.21 6.00
C GLN A 20 7.88 -14.20 5.92
N THR A 21 6.65 -14.60 6.27
CA THR A 21 5.50 -13.68 6.24
C THR A 21 5.57 -12.67 7.39
N SER A 22 6.07 -13.09 8.56
CA SER A 22 6.21 -12.23 9.74
C SER A 22 7.31 -11.18 9.56
N GLU A 23 8.47 -11.57 9.05
CA GLU A 23 9.61 -10.66 8.85
C GLU A 23 9.30 -9.56 7.82
N ASN A 24 8.63 -9.92 6.72
CA ASN A 24 8.22 -8.95 5.70
C ASN A 24 7.15 -7.98 6.23
N GLN A 25 6.24 -8.45 7.09
CA GLN A 25 5.22 -7.60 7.70
C GLN A 25 5.84 -6.61 8.71
N GLU A 26 6.83 -7.05 9.50
CA GLU A 26 7.56 -6.17 10.43
C GLU A 26 8.35 -5.08 9.68
N GLN A 27 9.02 -5.43 8.58
CA GLN A 27 9.72 -4.45 7.73
C GLN A 27 8.76 -3.43 7.12
N LEU A 28 7.56 -3.85 6.70
CA LEU A 28 6.53 -2.97 6.18
C LEU A 28 6.00 -2.01 7.24
N ILE A 29 5.82 -2.49 8.48
CA ILE A 29 5.41 -1.65 9.61
C ILE A 29 6.49 -0.61 9.92
N HIS A 30 7.77 -1.01 9.95
CA HIS A 30 8.88 -0.10 10.23
C HIS A 30 9.11 0.93 9.10
N SER A 31 8.68 0.60 7.88
CA SER A 31 8.75 1.49 6.71
C SER A 31 7.58 2.47 6.63
N ARG A 32 6.61 2.41 7.56
CA ARG A 32 5.47 3.34 7.56
C ARG A 32 5.94 4.75 7.94
N LEU A 33 6.05 5.59 6.91
CA LEU A 33 6.29 7.02 7.07
C LEU A 33 5.03 7.73 7.60
N GLY A 34 5.25 8.65 8.53
CA GLY A 34 4.23 9.61 8.95
C GLY A 34 3.78 10.51 7.79
N SER A 35 2.71 11.24 8.04
CA SER A 35 2.24 12.33 7.20
C SER A 35 3.22 13.51 7.26
N ILE A 36 3.28 14.28 6.18
CA ILE A 36 3.97 15.58 6.16
C ILE A 36 3.34 16.57 7.16
N VAL A 37 2.06 16.36 7.48
CA VAL A 37 1.36 17.07 8.54
C VAL A 37 1.04 16.08 9.66
N PRO A 38 1.71 16.16 10.83
CA PRO A 38 1.58 15.17 11.90
C PRO A 38 0.15 14.97 12.41
N GLU A 39 -0.69 16.01 12.37
CA GLU A 39 -2.10 15.91 12.77
C GLU A 39 -2.92 14.94 11.88
N CYS A 40 -2.42 14.63 10.68
CA CYS A 40 -3.03 13.67 9.77
C CYS A 40 -2.47 12.25 9.88
N ASP A 41 -1.52 11.97 10.80
CA ASP A 41 -0.85 10.66 10.92
C ASP A 41 -1.82 9.51 11.17
N THR A 42 -2.81 9.71 12.04
CA THR A 42 -3.79 8.67 12.39
C THR A 42 -4.68 8.31 11.19
N VAL A 43 -5.17 9.31 10.46
CA VAL A 43 -6.02 9.09 9.27
C VAL A 43 -5.21 8.54 8.09
N LYS A 44 -3.94 8.95 7.96
CA LYS A 44 -3.00 8.36 7.00
C LYS A 44 -2.76 6.90 7.29
N THR A 45 -2.46 6.55 8.55
CA THR A 45 -2.23 5.17 8.98
C THR A 45 -3.43 4.27 8.65
N ALA A 46 -4.65 4.76 8.89
CA ALA A 46 -5.87 4.02 8.56
C ALA A 46 -6.03 3.81 7.05
N TYR A 47 -5.73 4.82 6.22
CA TYR A 47 -5.73 4.69 4.76
C TYR A 47 -4.66 3.72 4.27
N ASP A 48 -3.43 3.86 4.75
CA ASP A 48 -2.29 3.02 4.37
C ASP A 48 -2.57 1.53 4.66
N LEU A 49 -3.16 1.20 5.82
CA LEU A 49 -3.56 -0.18 6.16
C LEU A 49 -4.54 -0.74 5.15
N CYS A 50 -5.58 0.05 4.80
CA CYS A 50 -6.55 -0.36 3.78
C CYS A 50 -5.87 -0.59 2.43
N PHE A 51 -4.99 0.32 2.01
CA PHE A 51 -4.29 0.21 0.74
C PHE A 51 -3.36 -1.01 0.69
N GLN A 52 -2.65 -1.32 1.78
CA GLN A 52 -1.79 -2.51 1.88
C GLN A 52 -2.58 -3.83 1.76
N GLU A 53 -3.84 -3.87 2.19
CA GLU A 53 -4.71 -5.03 1.99
C GLU A 53 -5.35 -5.07 0.59
N PHE A 54 -5.71 -3.90 0.05
CA PHE A 54 -6.35 -3.75 -1.26
C PHE A 54 -5.39 -4.02 -2.41
N PHE A 55 -4.21 -3.39 -2.40
CA PHE A 55 -3.31 -3.33 -3.55
C PHE A 55 -2.81 -4.71 -4.02
N PRO A 56 -2.42 -5.66 -3.13
CA PRO A 56 -2.05 -7.01 -3.56
C PRO A 56 -3.20 -7.77 -4.24
N LYS A 57 -4.45 -7.53 -3.80
CA LYS A 57 -5.65 -8.15 -4.41
C LYS A 57 -5.93 -7.52 -5.77
N PHE A 58 -5.83 -6.20 -5.87
CA PHE A 58 -5.91 -5.48 -7.13
C PHE A 58 -4.89 -6.01 -8.15
N LEU A 59 -3.62 -6.21 -7.75
CA LEU A 59 -2.58 -6.77 -8.63
C LEU A 59 -2.88 -8.21 -9.09
N LYS A 60 -3.61 -9.00 -8.31
CA LYS A 60 -4.09 -10.34 -8.67
C LYS A 60 -5.33 -10.34 -9.56
N GLY A 61 -5.83 -9.17 -9.94
CA GLY A 61 -7.00 -9.01 -10.81
C GLY A 61 -8.34 -9.08 -10.07
N HIS A 62 -8.36 -8.98 -8.73
CA HIS A 62 -9.62 -8.81 -8.02
C HIS A 62 -10.25 -7.47 -8.38
N ILE A 63 -11.49 -7.51 -8.86
CA ILE A 63 -12.28 -6.32 -9.21
C ILE A 63 -13.21 -6.01 -8.05
N TYR A 64 -13.18 -4.75 -7.62
CA TYR A 64 -14.13 -4.20 -6.65
C TYR A 64 -15.12 -3.30 -7.39
N GLU A 65 -16.40 -3.40 -7.07
CA GLU A 65 -17.42 -2.49 -7.62
C GLU A 65 -17.19 -1.05 -7.17
N THR A 66 -16.72 -0.88 -5.92
CA THR A 66 -16.38 0.39 -5.28
C THR A 66 -15.01 0.30 -4.64
N ASP A 67 -14.24 1.38 -4.63
CA ASP A 67 -12.95 1.42 -3.95
C ASP A 67 -13.14 1.24 -2.42
N PRO A 68 -12.63 0.15 -1.82
CA PRO A 68 -12.81 -0.12 -0.40
C PRO A 68 -12.14 0.92 0.51
N CYS A 69 -11.18 1.68 -0.02
CA CYS A 69 -10.40 2.67 0.70
C CYS A 69 -10.87 4.12 0.45
N GLU A 70 -11.89 4.34 -0.40
CA GLU A 70 -12.35 5.66 -0.84
C GLU A 70 -12.64 6.61 0.32
N SER A 71 -13.41 6.14 1.32
CA SER A 71 -13.79 6.96 2.48
C SER A 71 -12.58 7.38 3.31
N LYS A 72 -11.64 6.46 3.55
CA LYS A 72 -10.41 6.72 4.31
C LYS A 72 -9.49 7.67 3.54
N LEU A 73 -9.37 7.47 2.22
CA LEU A 73 -8.60 8.34 1.35
C LEU A 73 -9.16 9.77 1.38
N LYS A 74 -10.48 9.93 1.27
CA LYS A 74 -11.14 11.24 1.31
C LYS A 74 -10.89 11.97 2.62
N ILE A 75 -10.96 11.27 3.76
CA ILE A 75 -10.68 11.85 5.08
C ILE A 75 -9.21 12.31 5.16
N TYR A 76 -8.26 11.48 4.72
CA TYR A 76 -6.85 11.83 4.69
C TYR A 76 -6.56 13.02 3.77
N GLN A 77 -7.12 13.03 2.56
CA GLN A 77 -6.99 14.14 1.61
C GLN A 77 -7.53 15.44 2.21
N ASN A 78 -8.72 15.42 2.82
CA ASN A 78 -9.29 16.61 3.45
C ASN A 78 -8.39 17.14 4.58
N CYS A 79 -7.87 16.25 5.44
CA CYS A 79 -6.93 16.62 6.49
C CYS A 79 -5.70 17.33 5.92
N LEU A 80 -5.07 16.75 4.88
CA LEU A 80 -3.93 17.37 4.22
C LEU A 80 -4.29 18.72 3.63
N ARG A 81 -5.40 18.84 2.89
CA ARG A 81 -5.76 20.09 2.22
C ARG A 81 -6.02 21.22 3.21
N ASP A 82 -6.67 20.93 4.32
CA ASP A 82 -6.91 21.91 5.38
C ASP A 82 -5.61 22.35 6.04
N ALA A 83 -4.72 21.40 6.34
CA ALA A 83 -3.43 21.66 6.95
C ALA A 83 -2.48 22.44 6.04
N LEU A 84 -2.40 22.08 4.76
CA LEU A 84 -1.53 22.74 3.77
C LEU A 84 -1.96 24.19 3.53
N LYS A 85 -3.29 24.45 3.51
CA LYS A 85 -3.83 25.81 3.44
C LYS A 85 -3.51 26.64 4.70
N LYS A 86 -3.69 26.07 5.89
CA LYS A 86 -3.55 26.79 7.17
C LYS A 86 -2.10 26.99 7.59
N SER A 87 -1.29 25.93 7.52
CA SER A 87 0.05 25.90 8.11
C SER A 87 1.15 26.33 7.14
N PHE A 88 0.94 26.14 5.83
CA PHE A 88 1.95 26.40 4.81
C PHE A 88 1.56 27.48 3.79
N ASN A 89 0.33 28.03 3.90
CA ASN A 89 -0.20 29.03 2.98
C ASN A 89 -0.06 28.62 1.49
N MET A 90 -0.23 27.33 1.20
CA MET A 90 -0.17 26.80 -0.17
C MET A 90 -1.50 27.03 -0.89
N ASP A 91 -1.43 27.58 -2.11
CA ASP A 91 -2.57 27.59 -3.02
C ASP A 91 -2.72 26.21 -3.68
N LEU A 92 -3.79 25.49 -3.33
CA LEU A 92 -4.06 24.15 -3.85
C LEU A 92 -4.78 24.14 -5.20
N ASN A 93 -5.14 25.31 -5.75
CA ASN A 93 -5.80 25.39 -7.05
C ASN A 93 -4.88 24.91 -8.19
N GLU A 94 -3.58 25.25 -8.12
CA GLU A 94 -2.59 24.75 -9.08
C GLU A 94 -2.49 23.23 -9.02
N LEU A 95 -2.43 22.66 -7.81
CA LEU A 95 -2.38 21.21 -7.60
C LEU A 95 -3.60 20.50 -8.21
N ASP A 96 -4.78 21.10 -8.07
CA ASP A 96 -6.01 20.54 -8.64
C ASP A 96 -6.04 20.61 -10.17
N SER A 97 -5.42 21.63 -10.77
CA SER A 97 -5.35 21.80 -12.22
C SER A 97 -4.49 20.73 -12.91
N ILE A 98 -3.48 20.21 -12.22
CA ILE A 98 -2.58 19.17 -12.73
C ILE A 98 -3.18 17.76 -12.52
N ARG A 99 -4.17 17.62 -11.62
CA ARG A 99 -4.78 16.33 -11.28
C ARG A 99 -5.60 15.78 -12.45
N THR A 100 -5.05 14.78 -13.14
CA THR A 100 -5.82 13.94 -14.06
C THR A 100 -6.73 13.01 -13.26
N ASP A 101 -8.04 13.13 -13.44
CA ASP A 101 -9.00 12.24 -12.78
C ASP A 101 -9.02 10.83 -13.42
N ALA A 102 -9.54 9.86 -12.67
CA ALA A 102 -9.59 8.46 -13.10
C ALA A 102 -10.42 8.25 -14.38
N GLU A 103 -11.43 9.08 -14.64
CA GLU A 103 -12.25 9.01 -15.84
C GLU A 103 -11.43 9.45 -17.06
N THR A 104 -10.64 10.51 -16.93
CA THR A 104 -9.71 10.98 -17.97
C THR A 104 -8.67 9.90 -18.29
N ILE A 105 -8.08 9.25 -17.27
CA ILE A 105 -7.16 8.11 -17.48
C ILE A 105 -7.87 6.94 -18.18
N ARG A 106 -9.10 6.60 -17.77
CA ARG A 106 -9.91 5.55 -18.40
C ARG A 106 -10.20 5.87 -19.87
N LYS A 107 -10.51 7.14 -20.20
CA LYS A 107 -10.72 7.60 -21.58
C LYS A 107 -9.45 7.50 -22.43
N ILE A 108 -8.29 7.85 -21.88
CA ILE A 108 -7.00 7.75 -22.59
C ILE A 108 -6.64 6.27 -22.85
N THR A 109 -6.77 5.43 -21.82
CA THR A 109 -6.41 4.00 -21.90
C THR A 109 -7.37 3.16 -22.75
N SER A 110 -8.67 3.51 -22.79
CA SER A 110 -9.64 2.82 -23.66
C SER A 110 -9.51 3.18 -25.14
N LYS A 111 -8.98 4.36 -25.48
CA LYS A 111 -8.71 4.77 -26.87
C LYS A 111 -7.48 4.10 -27.48
N ALA A 112 -6.63 3.48 -26.65
CA ALA A 112 -5.40 2.82 -27.09
C ALA A 112 -5.57 1.31 -27.40
N LYS A 113 -6.82 0.80 -27.39
CA LYS A 113 -7.19 -0.54 -27.86
C LYS A 113 -8.00 -0.43 -29.14
#